data_AF-W4LMC9-F1
#
_entry.id   AF-W4LMC9-F1
#
_cell.length_a   1.000
_cell.length_b   1.000
_cell.length_c   1.000
_cell.angle_alpha   90.00
_cell.angle_beta   90.00
_cell.angle_gamma   90.00
#
_symmetry.space_group_name_H-M   'P 1'
#
loop_
_entity.id
_entity.type
_entity.pdbx_description
1 polymer ?
#
loop_
_entity_poly.entity_id
_entity_poly.type
_entity_poly.pdbx_seq_one_letter_code
_entity_poly.pdbx_strand_id
1 'polypeptide(L)'
;MADYQFSLIIKTALMDHDDILDATDALGNAGCIDASIRGHADGMELLFERTASSLQAAISSAVSDVESAGYRVTRVEMEREAIPV
;
A
#
# COMPACT_ATOMS: atom_id res chain seq x y z
N MET A 1 -17.93 4.90 -9.12
CA MET A 1 -16.56 4.66 -8.64
C MET A 1 -16.43 3.17 -8.43
N ALA A 2 -15.27 2.60 -8.70
CA ALA A 2 -15.04 1.17 -8.55
C ALA A 2 -14.07 0.94 -7.39
N ASP A 3 -14.28 -0.15 -6.67
CA ASP A 3 -13.36 -0.60 -5.63
C ASP A 3 -12.20 -1.34 -6.28
N TYR A 4 -11.00 -0.86 -6.02
CA TYR A 4 -9.76 -1.44 -6.50
C TYR A 4 -8.97 -1.95 -5.31
N GLN A 5 -8.60 -3.22 -5.38
CA GLN A 5 -7.69 -3.85 -4.44
C GLN A 5 -6.33 -4.05 -5.12
N PHE A 6 -5.26 -3.59 -4.49
CA PHE A 6 -3.89 -3.79 -4.97
C PHE A 6 -2.90 -3.78 -3.81
N SER A 7 -1.81 -4.52 -3.97
CA SER A 7 -0.71 -4.60 -3.01
C SER A 7 0.47 -3.75 -3.49
N LEU A 8 0.99 -2.89 -2.61
CA LEU A 8 2.25 -2.20 -2.82
C LEU A 8 3.35 -2.91 -2.03
N ILE A 9 4.36 -3.40 -2.75
CA ILE A 9 5.54 -4.01 -2.14
C ILE A 9 6.59 -2.94 -1.95
N ILE A 10 6.98 -2.75 -0.69
CA ILE A 10 8.03 -1.84 -0.27
C ILE A 10 9.21 -2.70 0.18
N LYS A 11 10.33 -2.56 -0.53
CA LYS A 11 11.58 -3.16 -0.13
C LYS A 11 12.17 -2.36 1.02
N THR A 12 12.09 -2.93 2.22
CA THR A 12 12.66 -2.34 3.44
C THR A 12 13.65 -3.32 4.07
N ALA A 13 14.57 -2.81 4.88
CA ALA A 13 15.41 -3.67 5.72
C ALA A 13 14.55 -4.42 6.74
N LEU A 14 15.12 -5.42 7.42
CA LEU A 14 14.49 -6.08 8.56
C LEU A 14 13.96 -5.00 9.52
N MET A 15 12.63 -4.90 9.57
CA MET A 15 11.92 -4.00 10.48
C MET A 15 11.69 -4.76 11.77
N ASP A 16 12.07 -4.15 12.89
CA ASP A 16 11.65 -4.61 14.20
C ASP A 16 10.18 -4.26 14.42
N HIS A 17 9.60 -4.75 15.52
CA HIS A 17 8.19 -4.48 15.84
C HIS A 17 7.89 -2.98 15.92
N ASP A 18 8.81 -2.18 16.48
CA ASP A 18 8.67 -0.73 16.60
C ASP A 18 8.70 -0.04 15.24
N ASP A 19 9.55 -0.49 14.30
CA ASP A 19 9.60 0.07 12.94
C ASP A 19 8.28 -0.16 12.18
N ILE A 20 7.61 -1.30 12.43
CA ILE A 20 6.29 -1.59 11.84
C ILE A 20 5.21 -0.68 12.44
N LEU A 21 5.27 -0.41 13.75
CA LEU A 21 4.35 0.52 14.40
C LEU A 21 4.56 1.95 13.87
N ASP A 22 5.80 2.42 13.80
CA ASP A 22 6.15 3.72 13.23
C ASP A 22 5.72 3.82 11.76
N ALA A 23 5.86 2.75 10.97
CA ALA A 23 5.36 2.70 9.60
C ALA A 23 3.84 2.82 9.52
N THR A 24 3.13 2.15 10.44
CA THR A 24 1.67 2.21 10.53
C THR A 24 1.21 3.63 10.86
N ASP A 25 1.86 4.29 11.81
CA ASP A 25 1.54 5.66 12.20
C ASP A 25 1.89 6.65 11.08
N ALA A 26 3.04 6.50 10.41
CA ALA A 26 3.45 7.35 9.30
C ALA A 26 2.49 7.24 8.10
N LEU A 27 2.09 6.02 7.75
CA LEU A 27 1.12 5.75 6.68
C LEU A 27 -0.27 6.28 7.05
N GLY A 28 -0.73 6.04 8.29
CA GLY A 28 -1.99 6.58 8.78
C GLY A 28 -2.02 8.11 8.75
N ASN A 29 -0.93 8.77 9.16
CA ASN A 29 -0.80 10.22 9.13
C ASN A 29 -0.68 10.79 7.71
N ALA A 30 -0.14 10.01 6.76
CA ALA A 30 -0.15 10.34 5.34
C ALA A 30 -1.52 10.15 4.67
N GLY A 31 -2.51 9.60 5.37
CA GLY A 31 -3.85 9.37 4.84
C GLY A 31 -4.05 7.97 4.22
N CYS A 32 -3.10 7.05 4.37
CA CYS A 32 -3.25 5.63 4.03
C CYS A 32 -4.06 4.90 5.12
N ILE A 33 -5.30 5.33 5.37
CA ILE A 33 -6.20 4.68 6.35
C ILE A 33 -6.87 3.41 5.80
N ASP A 34 -6.79 3.23 4.49
CA ASP A 34 -7.35 2.13 3.71
C ASP A 34 -6.29 1.09 3.30
N ALA A 35 -5.14 1.11 3.97
CA ALA A 35 -4.01 0.22 3.76
C ALA A 35 -3.84 -0.77 4.91
N SER A 36 -3.74 -2.05 4.59
CA SER A 36 -3.40 -3.12 5.54
C SER A 36 -1.95 -3.52 5.37
N ILE A 37 -1.17 -3.41 6.45
CA ILE A 37 0.25 -3.82 6.44
C ILE A 37 0.37 -5.34 6.62
N ARG A 38 1.14 -5.98 5.76
CA ARG A 38 1.50 -7.40 5.79
C ARG A 38 3.01 -7.56 5.68
N GLY A 39 3.53 -8.62 6.30
CA GLY A 39 4.92 -9.01 6.11
C GLY A 39 5.12 -9.68 4.76
N HIS A 40 6.13 -9.26 3.99
CA HIS A 40 6.49 -9.87 2.72
C HIS A 40 7.94 -10.39 2.76
N ALA A 41 8.27 -11.39 1.94
CA ALA A 41 9.62 -11.96 1.92
C ALA A 41 10.71 -10.91 1.57
N ASP A 42 10.36 -9.91 0.76
CA ASP A 42 11.23 -8.80 0.36
C ASP A 42 11.13 -7.55 1.26
N GLY A 43 10.38 -7.61 2.37
CA GLY A 43 10.18 -6.47 3.28
C GLY A 43 8.72 -6.35 3.72
N MET A 44 8.03 -5.34 3.21
CA MET A 44 6.66 -5.00 3.63
C MET A 44 5.71 -4.98 2.43
N GLU A 45 4.54 -5.57 2.61
CA GLU A 45 3.41 -5.46 1.68
C GLU A 45 2.35 -4.55 2.29
N LEU A 46 1.84 -3.62 1.51
CA LEU A 46 0.69 -2.79 1.88
C LEU A 46 -0.47 -3.14 0.95
N LEU A 47 -1.49 -3.78 1.49
CA LEU A 47 -2.73 -4.08 0.76
C LEU A 47 -3.67 -2.88 0.84
N PHE A 48 -3.91 -2.22 -0.28
CA PHE A 48 -4.82 -1.09 -0.39
C PHE A 48 -6.19 -1.54 -0.91
N GLU A 49 -7.24 -1.03 -0.27
CA GLU A 49 -8.63 -1.18 -0.72
C GLU A 49 -9.24 0.21 -0.91
N ARG A 50 -9.14 0.76 -2.14
CA ARG A 50 -9.57 2.14 -2.45
C ARG A 50 -10.62 2.22 -3.52
N THR A 51 -11.62 3.04 -3.24
CA THR A 51 -12.65 3.45 -4.21
C THR A 51 -12.17 4.64 -5.03
N ALA A 52 -11.94 4.45 -6.33
CA ALA A 52 -11.46 5.52 -7.21
C ALA A 52 -12.25 5.60 -8.54
N SER A 53 -11.99 6.66 -9.29
CA SER A 53 -12.51 6.83 -10.66
C SER A 53 -11.82 5.90 -11.66
N SER A 54 -10.56 5.55 -11.41
CA SER A 54 -9.77 4.61 -12.21
C SER A 54 -8.71 3.92 -11.35
N LEU A 55 -8.28 2.73 -11.79
CA LEU A 55 -7.20 1.99 -11.15
C LEU A 55 -5.91 2.82 -11.05
N GLN A 56 -5.57 3.54 -12.12
CA GLN A 56 -4.35 4.34 -12.15
C GLN A 56 -4.43 5.53 -11.18
N ALA A 57 -5.61 6.12 -10.99
CA ALA A 57 -5.82 7.15 -9.98
C ALA A 57 -5.66 6.58 -8.56
N ALA A 58 -6.18 5.37 -8.31
CA ALA A 58 -6.03 4.70 -7.02
C ALA A 58 -4.54 4.42 -6.70
N ILE A 59 -3.82 3.82 -7.65
CA ILE A 59 -2.39 3.52 -7.50
C ILE A 59 -1.58 4.81 -7.35
N SER A 60 -1.81 5.82 -8.20
CA SER A 60 -1.06 7.08 -8.14
C SER A 60 -1.26 7.80 -6.81
N SER A 61 -2.48 7.79 -6.27
CA SER A 61 -2.75 8.37 -4.96
C SER A 61 -2.04 7.58 -3.86
N ALA A 62 -2.17 6.24 -3.86
CA ALA A 62 -1.52 5.40 -2.85
C ALA A 62 0.01 5.51 -2.89
N VAL A 63 0.62 5.55 -4.07
CA VAL A 63 2.07 5.77 -4.22
C VAL A 63 2.47 7.13 -3.65
N SER A 64 1.72 8.19 -3.95
CA SER A 64 2.00 9.53 -3.42
C SER A 64 1.90 9.58 -1.89
N ASP A 65 0.90 8.90 -1.31
CA ASP A 65 0.71 8.85 0.14
C ASP A 65 1.87 8.07 0.81
N VAL A 66 2.26 6.92 0.23
CA VAL A 66 3.40 6.10 0.68
C VAL A 66 4.73 6.85 0.57
N GLU A 67 4.96 7.56 -0.54
CA GLU A 67 6.16 8.40 -0.72
C GLU A 67 6.17 9.58 0.25
N SER A 68 5.01 10.17 0.56
CA SER A 68 4.88 11.22 1.58
C SER A 68 5.14 10.70 2.99
N ALA A 69 4.85 9.43 3.26
CA ALA A 69 5.22 8.74 4.50
C ALA A 69 6.72 8.41 4.57
N GLY A 70 7.48 8.63 3.50
CA GLY A 70 8.93 8.38 3.44
C GLY A 70 9.31 6.98 2.95
N TYR A 71 8.34 6.20 2.47
CA TYR A 71 8.58 4.86 1.94
C TYR A 71 8.64 4.86 0.42
N ARG A 72 9.47 3.98 -0.14
CA ARG A 72 9.61 3.86 -1.59
C ARG A 72 8.96 2.58 -2.10
N VAL A 73 7.88 2.74 -2.86
CA VAL A 73 7.21 1.62 -3.54
C VAL A 73 8.17 1.00 -4.55
N THR A 74 8.39 -0.30 -4.43
CA THR A 74 9.25 -1.07 -5.33
C THR A 74 8.44 -1.73 -6.42
N ARG A 75 7.28 -2.28 -6.06
CA ARG A 75 6.44 -3.01 -6.99
C ARG A 75 4.97 -2.87 -6.62
N VAL A 76 4.12 -2.82 -7.64
CA VAL A 76 2.68 -2.91 -7.48
C VAL A 76 2.28 -4.30 -7.92
N GLU A 77 1.78 -5.09 -6.98
CA GLU A 77 1.15 -6.37 -7.24
C GLU A 77 -0.37 -6.16 -7.23
N MET A 78 -1.05 -6.83 -8.15
CA MET A 78 -2.51 -6.81 -8.20
C MET A 78 -2.98 -8.24 -8.13
N GLU A 79 -3.76 -8.57 -7.10
CA GLU A 79 -4.51 -9.82 -7.14
C GLU A 79 -5.51 -9.72 -8.29
N ARG A 80 -5.29 -10.54 -9.32
CA ARG A 80 -6.06 -10.59 -10.57
C ARG A 80 -7.49 -11.12 -10.41
N GLU A 81 -8.05 -11.12 -9.21
CA GLU A 81 -9.37 -11.67 -8.93
C GLU A 81 -10.45 -10.58 -8.78
N ALA A 82 -10.40 -9.59 -9.66
CA ALA A 82 -11.52 -8.70 -9.92
C ALA A 82 -11.83 -8.72 -11.43
N ILE A 83 -12.06 -9.91 -11.98
CA ILE A 83 -12.89 -10.05 -13.17
C ILE A 83 -14.32 -10.12 -12.64
N PRO A 84 -15.13 -9.06 -12.74
CA PRO A 84 -16.57 -9.22 -12.57
C PRO A 84 -17.06 -10.18 -13.67
N VAL A 85 -17.68 -11.28 -13.26
CA VAL A 85 -18.46 -12.15 -14.15
C VAL A 85 -19.68 -11.43 -14.71
#